data_AF-A0A183L2F7-F1
#
_entry.id   AF-A0A183L2F7-F1
#
_cell.length_a   1.000
_cell.length_b   1.000
_cell.length_c   1.000
_cell.angle_alpha   90.00
_cell.angle_beta   90.00
_cell.angle_gamma   90.00
#
_symmetry.space_group_name_H-M   'P 1'
#
loop_
_entity.id
_entity.type
_entity.pdbx_description
1 polymer ?
#
loop_
_entity_poly.entity_id
_entity_poly.type
_entity_poly.pdbx_seq_one_letter_code
_entity_poly.pdbx_strand_id
1 'polypeptide(L)'
;MRRFKRKTIPTPQYCLNLALAVVRELIRRDTLVAAIAGRDNRQLEYIFGFIYNNIWRKDSSAVCLELYHCILNTYTAEELMKTRGFANVTRLLELTSSNFYALGRIVDTIVYQSRDLPHSKNEQVVESMYNYSSSNSENSPECKATSVTNKRRKLNVT
;
A
#
# COMPACT_ATOMS: atom_id res chain seq x y z
N MET A 1 23.82 -33.51 1.92
CA MET A 1 23.22 -32.40 2.70
C MET A 1 21.75 -32.24 2.34
N ARG A 2 20.82 -32.66 3.21
CA ARG A 2 19.37 -32.48 2.97
C ARG A 2 18.99 -31.03 3.30
N ARG A 3 18.63 -30.23 2.29
CA ARG A 3 17.98 -28.94 2.49
C ARG A 3 16.59 -29.21 3.06
N PHE A 4 16.42 -29.01 4.37
CA PHE A 4 15.10 -28.91 4.97
C PHE A 4 14.39 -27.72 4.30
N LYS A 5 13.48 -28.00 3.37
CA LYS A 5 12.49 -27.02 2.92
C LYS A 5 11.72 -26.62 4.17
N ARG A 6 11.98 -25.42 4.69
CA ARG A 6 11.14 -24.82 5.75
C ARG A 6 9.72 -24.87 5.23
N LYS A 7 8.88 -25.73 5.81
CA LYS A 7 7.44 -25.67 5.60
C LYS A 7 7.01 -24.31 6.16
N THR A 8 6.72 -23.36 5.27
CA THR A 8 5.95 -22.17 5.60
C THR A 8 4.57 -22.67 5.99
N ILE A 9 4.38 -22.91 7.30
CA ILE A 9 3.05 -23.07 7.87
C ILE A 9 2.33 -21.77 7.52
N PRO A 10 1.21 -21.79 6.78
CA PRO A 10 0.46 -20.58 6.52
C PRO A 10 0.03 -20.07 7.89
N THR A 11 0.69 -19.03 8.38
CA THR A 11 0.25 -18.34 9.57
C THR A 11 -1.17 -17.88 9.22
N PRO A 12 -2.21 -18.34 9.92
CA PRO A 12 -3.56 -18.01 9.52
C PRO A 12 -3.64 -16.48 9.44
N GLN A 13 -4.17 -15.93 8.35
CA GLN A 13 -4.27 -14.47 8.14
C GLN A 13 -4.84 -13.74 9.39
N TYR A 14 -5.66 -14.45 10.17
CA TYR A 14 -6.13 -14.08 11.50
C TYR A 14 -5.00 -13.66 12.47
N CYS A 15 -3.91 -14.42 12.59
CA CYS A 15 -2.79 -14.12 13.48
C CYS A 15 -2.09 -12.81 13.10
N LEU A 16 -1.91 -12.56 11.80
CA LEU A 16 -1.36 -11.28 11.33
C LEU A 16 -2.32 -10.14 11.67
N ASN A 17 -3.61 -10.29 11.37
CA ASN A 17 -4.62 -9.27 11.66
C ASN A 17 -4.72 -8.96 13.16
N LEU A 18 -4.63 -9.98 14.01
CA LEU A 18 -4.61 -9.83 15.46
C LEU A 18 -3.36 -9.06 15.92
N ALA A 19 -2.18 -9.43 15.42
CA ALA A 19 -0.94 -8.71 15.74
C ALA A 19 -1.03 -7.23 15.34
N LEU A 20 -1.54 -6.95 14.14
CA LEU A 20 -1.76 -5.57 13.66
C LEU A 20 -2.76 -4.82 14.52
N ALA A 21 -3.87 -5.47 14.92
CA ALA A 21 -4.86 -4.87 15.80
C ALA A 21 -4.27 -4.51 17.17
N VAL A 22 -3.44 -5.40 17.74
CA VAL A 22 -2.74 -5.13 19.01
C VAL A 22 -1.80 -3.94 18.87
N VAL A 23 -0.95 -3.90 17.85
CA VAL A 23 -0.02 -2.77 17.65
C VAL A 23 -0.78 -1.47 17.42
N ARG A 24 -1.85 -1.49 16.62
CA ARG A 24 -2.72 -0.31 16.43
C ARG A 24 -3.34 0.16 17.73
N GLU A 25 -3.79 -0.76 18.58
CA GLU A 25 -4.37 -0.41 19.88
C GLU A 25 -3.32 0.16 20.84
N LEU A 26 -2.09 -0.34 20.80
CA LEU A 26 -0.97 0.23 21.55
C LEU A 26 -0.62 1.64 21.07
N ILE A 27 -0.64 1.89 19.76
CA ILE A 27 -0.45 3.24 19.19
C ILE A 27 -1.59 4.15 19.64
N ARG A 28 -2.84 3.70 19.51
CA ARG A 28 -4.04 4.48 19.87
C ARG A 28 -4.04 4.91 21.34
N ARG A 29 -3.45 4.11 22.23
CA ARG A 29 -3.35 4.38 23.67
C ARG A 29 -2.05 5.06 24.09
N ASP A 30 -1.14 5.32 23.15
CA ASP A 30 0.20 5.84 23.43
C ASP A 30 1.01 4.94 24.40
N THR A 31 0.78 3.62 24.33
CA THR A 31 1.47 2.62 25.16
C THR A 31 2.45 1.77 24.37
N LEU A 32 2.67 2.09 23.09
CA LEU A 32 3.59 1.33 22.24
C LEU A 32 5.03 1.42 22.76
N VAL A 33 5.47 2.61 23.18
CA VAL A 33 6.82 2.81 23.75
C VAL A 33 7.03 1.91 24.96
N ALA A 34 6.08 1.87 25.90
CA ALA A 34 6.17 1.01 27.07
C ALA A 34 6.18 -0.49 26.71
N ALA A 35 5.47 -0.89 25.65
CA ALA A 35 5.45 -2.27 25.18
C ALA A 35 6.75 -2.69 24.47
N ILE A 36 7.48 -1.73 23.92
CA ILE A 36 8.76 -1.91 23.21
C ILE A 36 9.96 -1.73 24.14
N ALA A 37 9.84 -0.89 25.17
CA ALA A 37 10.88 -0.71 26.17
C ALA A 37 11.22 -2.04 26.88
N GLY A 38 12.51 -2.29 27.07
CA GLY A 38 13.00 -3.48 27.77
C GLY A 38 12.92 -4.79 26.99
N ARG A 39 12.60 -4.77 25.68
CA ARG A 39 12.76 -5.95 24.82
C ARG A 39 14.23 -6.28 24.62
N ASP A 40 14.54 -7.58 24.65
CA ASP A 40 15.89 -8.07 24.37
C ASP A 40 16.17 -8.18 22.86
N ASN A 41 17.43 -8.39 22.48
CA ASN A 41 17.85 -8.49 21.07
C ASN A 41 17.11 -9.59 20.29
N ARG A 42 16.73 -10.69 20.95
CA ARG A 42 16.04 -11.80 20.29
C ARG A 42 14.58 -11.43 20.00
N GLN A 43 13.92 -10.76 20.94
CA GLN A 43 12.58 -10.22 20.76
C GLN A 43 12.57 -9.15 19.68
N LEU A 44 13.56 -8.25 19.67
CA LEU A 44 13.71 -7.25 18.61
C LEU A 44 13.96 -7.90 17.25
N GLU A 45 14.74 -8.98 17.16
CA GLU A 45 14.92 -9.72 15.89
C GLU A 45 13.59 -10.24 15.35
N TYR A 46 12.70 -10.77 16.20
CA TYR A 46 11.37 -11.19 15.78
C TYR A 46 10.52 -10.01 15.30
N ILE A 47 10.61 -8.86 15.98
CA ILE A 47 9.88 -7.65 15.59
C ILE A 47 10.40 -7.12 14.25
N PHE A 48 11.71 -7.06 14.03
CA PHE A 48 12.29 -6.70 12.73
C PHE A 48 11.90 -7.69 11.64
N GLY A 49 11.86 -8.99 11.95
CA GLY A 49 11.34 -10.00 11.05
C GLY A 49 9.86 -9.76 10.70
N PHE A 50 9.04 -9.38 11.67
CA PHE A 50 7.65 -8.99 11.44
C PHE A 50 7.55 -7.78 10.51
N ILE A 51 8.31 -6.72 10.77
CA ILE A 51 8.34 -5.50 9.95
C ILE A 51 8.77 -5.85 8.52
N TYR A 52 9.92 -6.51 8.36
CA TYR A 52 10.49 -6.87 7.06
C TYR A 52 9.50 -7.62 6.16
N ASN A 53 8.75 -8.56 6.74
CA ASN A 53 7.82 -9.42 5.99
C ASN A 53 6.48 -8.74 5.68
N ASN A 54 6.10 -7.68 6.40
CA ASN A 54 4.74 -7.12 6.33
C ASN A 54 4.69 -5.65 5.91
N ILE A 55 5.81 -4.93 5.89
CA ILE A 55 5.81 -3.49 5.56
C ILE A 55 5.25 -3.17 4.17
N TRP A 56 5.34 -4.13 3.25
CA TRP A 56 4.83 -4.01 1.87
C TRP A 56 3.33 -4.21 1.72
N ARG A 57 2.64 -4.76 2.72
CA ARG A 57 1.21 -4.99 2.60
C ARG A 57 0.45 -3.71 2.95
N LYS A 58 -0.57 -3.40 2.15
CA LYS A 58 -1.40 -2.20 2.29
C LYS A 58 -1.87 -1.99 3.74
N ASP A 59 -2.41 -3.03 4.37
CA ASP A 59 -3.02 -2.91 5.70
C ASP A 59 -2.01 -2.86 6.85
N SER A 60 -0.77 -3.29 6.65
CA SER A 60 0.25 -3.32 7.71
C SER A 60 1.34 -2.25 7.58
N SER A 61 1.53 -1.68 6.39
CA SER A 61 2.59 -0.70 6.09
C SER A 61 2.73 0.39 7.15
N ALA A 62 1.66 1.15 7.41
CA ALA A 62 1.65 2.23 8.38
C ALA A 62 1.99 1.74 9.81
N VAL A 63 1.41 0.60 10.21
CA VAL A 63 1.66 0.00 11.53
C VAL A 63 3.11 -0.44 11.68
N CYS A 64 3.69 -1.03 10.63
CA CYS A 64 5.09 -1.44 10.59
C CYS A 64 6.05 -0.25 10.65
N LEU A 65 5.72 0.86 9.98
CA LEU A 65 6.50 2.09 10.00
C LEU A 65 6.46 2.76 11.38
N GLU A 66 5.28 2.88 11.99
CA GLU A 66 5.14 3.41 13.35
C GLU A 66 5.89 2.55 14.38
N LEU A 67 5.80 1.23 14.24
CA LEU A 67 6.55 0.30 15.09
C LEU A 67 8.07 0.46 14.92
N TYR A 68 8.55 0.58 13.69
CA TYR A 68 9.97 0.83 13.41
C TYR A 68 10.43 2.16 14.00
N HIS A 69 9.66 3.24 13.82
CA HIS A 69 9.95 4.56 14.37
C HIS A 69 9.97 4.55 15.90
N CYS A 70 9.02 3.85 16.54
CA CYS A 70 9.02 3.66 17.99
C CYS A 70 10.30 2.96 18.48
N ILE A 71 10.78 1.93 17.78
CA ILE A 71 12.03 1.23 18.13
C ILE A 71 13.22 2.17 18.01
N LEU A 72 13.31 2.96 16.93
CA LEU A 72 14.39 3.94 16.75
C LEU A 72 14.44 4.99 17.88
N ASN A 73 13.28 5.39 18.40
CA ASN A 73 13.20 6.37 19.49
C ASN A 73 13.45 5.75 20.87
N THR A 74 13.33 4.43 21.00
CA THR A 74 13.46 3.72 22.28
C THR A 74 14.87 3.21 22.53
N TYR A 75 15.59 2.82 21.47
CA TYR A 75 16.91 2.18 21.57
C TYR A 75 18.01 3.04 20.96
N THR A 76 19.21 2.96 21.53
CA THR A 76 20.38 3.64 20.97
C THR A 76 20.85 2.95 19.69
N ALA A 77 21.56 3.71 18.85
CA ALA A 77 22.14 3.15 17.62
C ALA A 77 23.08 1.96 17.90
N GLU A 78 23.83 1.99 18.99
CA GLU A 78 24.75 0.91 19.35
C GLU A 78 24.01 -0.41 19.66
N GLU A 79 22.89 -0.34 20.37
CA GLU A 79 22.04 -1.50 20.68
C GLU A 79 21.40 -2.08 19.41
N LEU A 80 20.91 -1.21 18.53
CA LEU A 80 20.26 -1.62 17.29
C LEU A 80 21.24 -2.26 16.30
N MET A 81 22.47 -1.77 16.23
CA MET A 81 23.52 -2.35 15.38
C MET A 81 23.90 -3.79 15.77
N LYS A 82 23.72 -4.15 17.05
CA LYS A 82 23.92 -5.52 17.56
C LYS A 82 22.72 -6.43 17.28
N THR A 83 21.57 -5.85 16.91
CA THR A 83 20.33 -6.59 16.70
C THR A 83 20.22 -7.08 15.26
N ARG A 84 20.06 -8.39 15.10
CA ARG A 84 19.87 -8.99 13.79
C ARG A 84 18.55 -8.55 13.17
N GLY A 85 18.59 -8.23 11.87
CA GLY A 85 17.42 -7.78 11.11
C GLY A 85 17.28 -6.26 11.05
N PHE A 86 17.88 -5.50 11.98
CA PHE A 86 17.86 -4.03 11.94
C PHE A 86 18.41 -3.51 10.61
N ALA A 87 19.65 -3.88 10.26
CA ALA A 87 20.29 -3.46 9.01
C ALA A 87 19.46 -3.84 7.77
N ASN A 88 18.79 -5.00 7.78
CA ASN A 88 17.97 -5.44 6.66
C ASN A 88 16.72 -4.55 6.50
N VAL A 89 16.03 -4.24 7.59
CA VAL A 89 14.84 -3.37 7.58
C VAL A 89 15.23 -1.95 7.22
N THR A 90 16.31 -1.41 7.79
CA THR A 90 16.80 -0.07 7.46
C THR A 90 17.14 0.03 5.97
N ARG A 91 17.91 -0.93 5.45
CA ARG A 91 18.26 -0.96 4.02
C ARG A 91 17.03 -1.07 3.12
N LEU A 92 16.06 -1.88 3.52
CA LEU A 92 14.78 -2.01 2.82
C LEU A 92 14.07 -0.66 2.72
N LEU A 93 13.97 0.06 3.83
CA LEU A 93 13.31 1.35 3.93
C LEU A 93 14.01 2.44 3.12
N GLU A 94 15.35 2.47 3.15
CA GLU A 94 16.15 3.39 2.32
C GLU A 94 15.87 3.18 0.82
N LEU A 95 15.93 1.92 0.36
CA LEU A 95 15.64 1.59 -1.04
C LEU A 95 14.21 1.94 -1.41
N THR A 96 13.26 1.66 -0.52
CA THR A 96 11.84 1.98 -0.70
C THR A 96 11.62 3.49 -0.85
N SER A 97 12.23 4.28 0.04
CA SER A 97 12.16 5.73 0.01
C SER A 97 12.73 6.30 -1.29
N SER A 98 13.91 5.81 -1.70
CA SER A 98 14.55 6.21 -2.97
C SER A 98 13.66 5.88 -4.18
N ASN A 99 13.06 4.68 -4.20
CA ASN A 99 12.15 4.27 -5.25
C ASN A 99 10.89 5.13 -5.30
N PHE A 100 10.27 5.42 -4.15
CA PHE A 100 9.09 6.29 -4.09
C PHE A 100 9.41 7.73 -4.50
N TYR A 101 10.58 8.23 -4.13
CA TYR A 101 11.05 9.54 -4.60
C TYR A 101 11.19 9.58 -6.13
N ALA A 102 11.84 8.58 -6.73
CA ALA A 102 11.98 8.48 -8.18
C ALA A 102 10.63 8.37 -8.90
N LEU A 103 9.71 7.55 -8.37
CA LEU A 103 8.36 7.42 -8.91
C LEU A 103 7.57 8.73 -8.81
N GLY A 104 7.67 9.45 -7.70
CA GLY A 104 7.07 10.76 -7.53
C GLY A 104 7.51 11.73 -8.62
N ARG A 105 8.82 11.79 -8.92
CA ARG A 105 9.37 12.62 -10.00
C ARG A 105 8.84 12.26 -11.39
N ILE A 106 8.66 10.97 -11.67
CA ILE A 106 8.09 10.50 -12.93
C ILE A 106 6.62 10.92 -13.03
N VAL A 107 5.84 10.70 -11.96
CA VAL A 107 4.43 11.08 -11.90
C VAL A 107 4.26 12.59 -12.10
N ASP A 108 5.06 13.41 -11.41
CA ASP A 108 5.07 14.85 -11.60
C ASP A 108 5.33 15.20 -13.07
N THR A 109 6.37 14.61 -13.67
CA THR A 109 6.70 14.86 -15.08
C THR A 109 5.54 14.53 -16.02
N ILE A 110 4.87 13.38 -15.84
CA ILE A 110 3.71 12.98 -16.65
C ILE A 110 2.54 13.95 -16.44
N VAL A 111 2.23 14.30 -15.19
CA VAL A 111 1.11 15.20 -14.85
C VAL A 111 1.34 16.61 -15.41
N TYR A 112 2.56 17.13 -15.33
CA TYR A 112 2.91 18.44 -15.89
C TYR A 112 2.94 18.43 -17.43
N GLN A 113 3.55 17.42 -18.07
CA GLN A 113 3.51 17.27 -19.54
C GLN A 113 2.10 17.11 -20.11
N SER A 114 1.19 16.47 -19.38
CA SER A 114 -0.22 16.33 -19.79
C SER A 114 -0.98 17.66 -19.76
N ARG A 115 -0.55 18.63 -18.95
CA ARG A 115 -1.18 19.97 -18.84
C ARG A 115 -0.65 20.95 -19.87
N ASP A 116 0.57 20.75 -20.35
CA ASP A 116 1.23 21.60 -21.34
C ASP A 116 1.05 21.11 -22.79
N LEU A 117 0.24 20.06 -23.01
CA LEU A 117 -0.20 19.70 -24.35
C LEU A 117 -1.14 20.80 -24.88
N PRO A 118 -0.76 21.56 -25.92
CA PRO A 118 -1.75 22.37 -26.61
C PRO A 118 -2.82 21.39 -27.11
N HIS A 119 -4.10 21.72 -26.91
CA HIS A 119 -5.18 21.11 -27.68
C HIS A 119 -4.78 21.22 -29.15
N SER A 120 -4.25 20.12 -29.69
CA SER A 120 -3.97 19.99 -31.11
C SER A 120 -5.31 20.19 -31.79
N LYS A 121 -5.41 21.31 -32.51
CA LYS A 121 -6.51 21.62 -33.42
C LYS A 121 -6.51 20.58 -34.55
N ASN A 122 -6.92 19.36 -34.23
CA ASN A 122 -7.23 18.31 -35.19
C ASN A 122 -8.75 18.04 -35.21
N GLU A 123 -9.57 18.97 -34.71
CA GLU A 123 -11.02 18.96 -34.94
C GLU A 123 -11.42 19.28 -36.40
N GLN A 124 -10.49 19.74 -37.25
CA GLN A 124 -10.81 20.08 -38.66
C GLN A 124 -10.44 19.01 -39.70
N VAL A 125 -9.80 17.90 -39.33
CA VAL A 125 -9.42 16.85 -40.31
C VAL A 125 -10.37 15.66 -40.30
N VAL A 126 -11.16 15.47 -39.23
CA VAL A 126 -12.13 14.35 -39.16
C VAL A 126 -13.47 14.71 -39.82
N GLU A 127 -13.79 15.99 -39.96
CA GLU A 127 -15.08 16.45 -40.50
C GLU A 127 -15.18 16.35 -42.04
N SER A 128 -14.08 16.12 -42.76
CA SER A 128 -14.09 15.93 -44.21
C SER A 128 -14.19 14.47 -44.66
N MET A 129 -14.05 13.50 -43.74
CA MET A 129 -14.03 12.08 -44.09
C MET A 129 -15.42 11.41 -44.03
N TYR A 130 -16.43 12.08 -43.47
CA TYR A 130 -17.80 11.55 -43.33
C TYR A 130 -18.81 12.05 -44.36
N ASN A 131 -18.41 12.90 -45.30
CA ASN A 131 -19.26 13.26 -46.45
C ASN A 131 -19.11 12.26 -47.60
N TYR A 132 -19.38 10.99 -47.31
CA TYR A 132 -19.74 10.04 -48.34
C TYR A 132 -21.20 9.65 -48.15
N SER A 133 -22.06 10.21 -49.01
CA SER A 133 -23.45 9.79 -49.16
C SER A 133 -23.51 8.27 -49.31
N SER A 134 -24.21 7.61 -48.40
CA SER A 134 -24.77 6.29 -48.68
C SER A 134 -26.17 6.20 -48.10
N SER A 135 -27.11 6.02 -49.03
CA SER A 135 -28.54 5.83 -48.86
C SER A 135 -28.88 4.59 -48.03
N ASN A 136 -29.92 4.73 -47.20
CA ASN A 136 -30.91 3.74 -46.74
C ASN A 136 -30.43 2.35 -46.26
N SER A 137 -30.66 2.04 -44.98
CA SER A 137 -31.70 1.05 -44.59
C SER A 137 -31.90 1.00 -43.07
N GLU A 138 -33.16 0.90 -42.68
CA GLU A 138 -33.72 0.76 -41.34
C GLU A 138 -33.13 -0.45 -40.54
N ASN A 139 -32.89 -0.26 -39.24
CA ASN A 139 -33.55 -0.98 -38.13
C ASN A 139 -32.78 -0.86 -36.79
N SER A 140 -33.44 -0.21 -35.82
CA SER A 140 -33.12 -0.09 -34.38
C SER A 140 -33.76 -1.28 -33.62
N PRO A 141 -33.26 -1.79 -32.47
CA PRO A 141 -33.41 -1.16 -31.14
C PRO A 141 -32.18 -1.31 -30.20
N GLU A 142 -31.74 -0.26 -29.50
CA GLU A 142 -32.17 0.16 -28.14
C GLU A 142 -31.39 -0.54 -26.99
N CYS A 143 -30.24 0.04 -26.60
CA CYS A 143 -29.51 -0.34 -25.39
C CYS A 143 -30.09 0.39 -24.17
N LYS A 144 -30.81 -0.36 -23.31
CA LYS A 144 -31.32 0.17 -22.03
C LYS A 144 -30.20 0.34 -21.01
N ALA A 145 -30.01 1.58 -20.58
CA ALA A 145 -29.27 1.92 -19.36
C ALA A 145 -30.07 1.49 -18.13
N THR A 146 -29.43 0.79 -17.19
CA THR A 146 -29.97 0.60 -15.83
C THR A 146 -29.09 1.27 -14.80
N SER A 147 -29.70 2.29 -14.20
CA SER A 147 -29.29 3.19 -13.14
C SER A 147 -28.92 2.51 -11.82
N VAL A 148 -27.98 3.16 -11.13
CA VAL A 148 -27.63 3.04 -9.71
C VAL A 148 -28.86 3.13 -8.80
N THR A 149 -28.96 2.25 -7.80
CA THR A 149 -29.68 2.56 -6.55
C THR A 149 -28.94 2.03 -5.32
N ASN A 150 -28.43 2.96 -4.52
CA ASN A 150 -28.04 2.76 -3.13
C ASN A 150 -29.26 2.36 -2.29
N LYS A 151 -29.22 1.20 -1.61
CA LYS A 151 -30.16 0.88 -0.52
C LYS A 151 -29.41 0.67 0.79
N ARG A 152 -29.43 1.74 1.60
CA ARG A 152 -29.12 1.81 3.02
C ARG A 152 -30.10 0.89 3.79
N ARG A 153 -29.64 -0.20 4.41
CA ARG A 153 -30.47 -0.99 5.34
C ARG A 153 -30.41 -0.34 6.73
N LYS A 154 -31.59 0.01 7.26
CA LYS A 154 -31.80 0.46 8.64
C LYS A 154 -31.79 -0.76 9.58
N LEU A 155 -31.15 -0.58 10.74
CA LEU A 155 -31.34 -1.40 11.94
C LEU A 155 -32.82 -1.35 12.38
N ASN A 156 -33.37 -2.49 12.81
CA ASN A 156 -34.48 -2.52 13.76
C ASN A 156 -34.00 -3.21 15.03
N VAL A 157 -34.10 -2.47 16.13
CA VAL A 157 -33.99 -2.91 17.51
C VAL A 157 -35.40 -3.30 17.96
N THR A 158 -35.54 -4.48 18.53
CA THR A 158 -36.59 -4.85 19.49
C THR A 158 -35.97 -5.82 20.47
#